data_AF-A0AAJ1XT62-F1
#
_entry.id   AF-A0AAJ1XT62-F1
#
_cell.length_a   1.000
_cell.length_b   1.000
_cell.length_c   1.000
_cell.angle_alpha   90.00
_cell.angle_beta   90.00
_cell.angle_gamma   90.00
#
_symmetry.space_group_name_H-M   'P 1'
#
loop_
_entity.id
_entity.type
_entity.pdbx_description
1 polymer ?
#
loop_
_entity_poly.entity_id
_entity_poly.type
_entity_poly.pdbx_seq_one_letter_code
_entity_poly.pdbx_strand_id
1 'polypeptide(L)'
;MKIVIIGSVAAGTSVAAKARRNTEEAEIVVYDQDKDISYSICGIPYYIGDEVEELDKLTPRNAAWFKKRYNVDIFTEHRVTAIHPETQTLEVENLQTKEKKTESYDELVLATGAKPIVPEVFKAKQANRNLFHVRTIQDAAAIHSFIEKEKPQQATIIGAGFIGLEMAEQLVHKGIEVTIIQRGNQVMKQMDADMAYRVQKELEKNHVKLQLNTTITKVIEKDGYITELATNQEQTIKSDLVILAAGVTPNTSLIQSTTIQLGKSGAIKVNKKMQTTVPHIYAVGDVAESYSVITDKPIYRPLGSTANKMGRIAGDIITGGTLEHRGILGTGIVRVFDLAVAYTGLTEKEAKLEGLETTILYNIKPDHADYLGGKELTIKALADKSSGRILGAQIIGEQGVDKRIDVIATAISFGAVAEDLFHLDLAYAPPFATTKDPVLYTGMALDNAISNGTPLMTPTELIERQASGEQLQIIDTRSKKQYEISCVKGAIHIPLAEIRDRVAELDKNVTTITYCNKGVTGNAAQNILLNEGFKEVYNLSGGNKNYQIIAQMLASN
;
A
#
# COMPACT_ATOMS: atom_id res chain seq x y z
N MET A 1 -21.00 -26.41 20.97
CA MET A 1 -20.01 -25.33 21.10
C MET A 1 -20.62 -24.03 20.63
N LYS A 2 -20.48 -22.94 21.37
CA LYS A 2 -20.96 -21.60 21.06
C LYS A 2 -19.81 -20.67 20.68
N ILE A 3 -19.81 -20.23 19.43
CA ILE A 3 -18.83 -19.29 18.88
C ILE A 3 -19.47 -17.91 18.83
N VAL A 4 -18.88 -16.94 19.53
CA VAL A 4 -19.31 -15.54 19.47
C VAL A 4 -18.25 -14.70 18.74
N ILE A 5 -18.70 -13.88 17.79
CA ILE A 5 -17.84 -13.06 16.93
C ILE A 5 -18.25 -11.60 17.08
N ILE A 6 -17.30 -10.70 17.29
CA ILE A 6 -17.53 -9.27 17.43
C ILE A 6 -17.05 -8.56 16.17
N GLY A 7 -17.98 -8.10 15.33
CA GLY A 7 -17.74 -7.49 14.02
C GLY A 7 -18.13 -8.41 12.86
N SER A 8 -18.80 -7.85 11.86
CA SER A 8 -19.50 -8.59 10.79
C SER A 8 -19.16 -8.14 9.36
N VAL A 9 -18.02 -7.45 9.21
CA VAL A 9 -17.50 -7.08 7.87
C VAL A 9 -16.54 -8.18 7.38
N ALA A 10 -15.33 -7.84 6.93
CA ALA A 10 -14.43 -8.76 6.23
C ALA A 10 -14.02 -9.99 7.06
N ALA A 11 -13.41 -9.79 8.24
CA ALA A 11 -12.83 -10.89 9.00
C ALA A 11 -13.90 -11.73 9.71
N GLY A 12 -14.82 -11.09 10.44
CA GLY A 12 -15.81 -11.81 11.25
C GLY A 12 -16.76 -12.69 10.44
N THR A 13 -17.23 -12.24 9.28
CA THR A 13 -18.07 -13.10 8.43
C THR A 13 -17.28 -14.20 7.71
N SER A 14 -15.98 -13.98 7.47
CA SER A 14 -15.07 -15.04 7.01
C SER A 14 -14.91 -16.15 8.05
N VAL A 15 -14.79 -15.78 9.35
CA VAL A 15 -14.80 -16.73 10.48
C VAL A 15 -16.10 -17.51 10.49
N ALA A 16 -17.25 -16.82 10.56
CA ALA A 16 -18.57 -17.43 10.69
C ALA A 16 -18.86 -18.41 9.55
N ALA A 17 -18.60 -17.97 8.30
CA ALA A 17 -18.85 -18.80 7.12
C ALA A 17 -17.93 -20.02 7.06
N LYS A 18 -16.67 -19.91 7.51
CA LYS A 18 -15.75 -21.05 7.55
C LYS A 18 -16.08 -22.02 8.69
N ALA A 19 -16.39 -21.52 9.88
CA ALA A 19 -16.80 -22.35 11.01
C ALA A 19 -18.05 -23.19 10.65
N ARG A 20 -19.09 -22.57 10.08
CA ARG A 20 -20.29 -23.32 9.63
C ARG A 20 -19.95 -24.41 8.61
N ARG A 21 -19.09 -24.13 7.63
CA ARG A 21 -18.72 -25.15 6.63
C ARG A 21 -17.98 -26.36 7.22
N ASN A 22 -17.38 -26.21 8.40
CA ASN A 22 -16.69 -27.29 9.08
C ASN A 22 -17.63 -28.08 10.01
N THR A 23 -18.68 -27.46 10.56
CA THR A 23 -19.64 -28.14 11.44
C THR A 23 -21.03 -27.49 11.45
N GLU A 24 -22.06 -28.34 11.47
CA GLU A 24 -23.46 -27.94 11.63
C GLU A 24 -23.87 -27.79 13.10
N GLU A 25 -23.10 -28.34 14.04
CA GLU A 25 -23.47 -28.41 15.47
C GLU A 25 -23.13 -27.13 16.25
N ALA A 26 -22.24 -26.28 15.73
CA ALA A 26 -21.87 -25.05 16.41
C ALA A 26 -23.01 -24.03 16.38
N GLU A 27 -23.28 -23.41 17.54
CA GLU A 27 -24.05 -22.16 17.61
C GLU A 27 -23.10 -21.01 17.25
N ILE A 28 -23.44 -20.22 16.25
CA ILE A 28 -22.58 -19.13 15.75
C ILE A 28 -23.35 -17.83 15.82
N VAL A 29 -22.89 -16.92 16.67
CA VAL A 29 -23.49 -15.62 16.91
C VAL A 29 -22.50 -14.52 16.55
N VAL A 30 -22.95 -13.55 15.76
CA VAL A 30 -22.16 -12.37 15.39
C VAL A 30 -22.86 -11.12 15.93
N TYR A 31 -22.13 -10.29 16.66
CA TYR A 31 -22.59 -8.97 17.08
C TYR A 31 -21.88 -7.89 16.28
N ASP A 32 -22.65 -6.95 15.75
CA ASP A 32 -22.12 -5.74 15.13
C ASP A 32 -22.88 -4.52 15.63
N GLN A 33 -22.16 -3.45 15.94
CA GLN A 33 -22.78 -2.19 16.34
C GLN A 33 -23.30 -1.39 15.15
N ASP A 34 -22.78 -1.67 13.94
CA ASP A 34 -23.21 -1.01 12.72
C ASP A 34 -24.50 -1.68 12.19
N LYS A 35 -25.23 -0.94 11.36
CA LYS A 35 -26.48 -1.41 10.76
C LYS A 35 -26.21 -2.34 9.57
N ASP A 36 -25.22 -2.01 8.76
CA ASP A 36 -24.86 -2.76 7.55
C ASP A 36 -23.73 -3.73 7.85
N ILE A 37 -23.78 -4.90 7.20
CA ILE A 37 -22.80 -5.98 7.38
C ILE A 37 -22.20 -6.37 6.04
N SER A 38 -21.05 -7.07 6.06
CA SER A 38 -20.43 -7.63 4.84
C SER A 38 -20.30 -6.64 3.67
N TYR A 39 -20.13 -5.35 3.99
CA TYR A 39 -20.12 -4.31 2.99
C TYR A 39 -18.70 -4.02 2.46
N SER A 40 -18.63 -3.49 1.25
CA SER A 40 -17.37 -3.17 0.57
C SER A 40 -16.91 -1.76 0.92
N ILE A 41 -16.11 -1.64 1.98
CA ILE A 41 -15.45 -0.37 2.36
C ILE A 41 -14.64 0.19 1.18
N CYS A 42 -13.94 -0.69 0.45
CA CYS A 42 -13.11 -0.32 -0.70
C CYS A 42 -13.91 0.24 -1.89
N GLY A 43 -15.22 -0.04 -1.96
CA GLY A 43 -16.08 0.50 -3.01
C GLY A 43 -16.64 1.89 -2.70
N ILE A 44 -16.48 2.40 -1.47
CA ILE A 44 -17.08 3.67 -1.04
C ILE A 44 -16.62 4.86 -1.89
N PRO A 45 -15.32 5.09 -2.15
CA PRO A 45 -14.89 6.22 -2.97
C PRO A 45 -15.53 6.19 -4.36
N TYR A 46 -15.58 5.01 -4.99
CA TYR A 46 -16.12 4.82 -6.33
C TYR A 46 -17.64 4.97 -6.41
N TYR A 47 -18.37 4.70 -5.31
CA TYR A 47 -19.78 5.11 -5.20
C TYR A 47 -19.91 6.62 -5.09
N ILE A 48 -19.07 7.26 -4.27
CA ILE A 48 -19.11 8.72 -4.09
C ILE A 48 -18.81 9.43 -5.42
N GLY A 49 -17.95 8.90 -6.29
CA GLY A 49 -17.67 9.45 -7.62
C GLY A 49 -18.55 8.94 -8.76
N ASP A 50 -19.64 8.23 -8.46
CA ASP A 50 -20.62 7.66 -9.41
C ASP A 50 -20.09 6.56 -10.36
N GLU A 51 -18.87 6.02 -10.16
CA GLU A 51 -18.42 4.82 -10.88
C GLU A 51 -19.17 3.55 -10.44
N VAL A 52 -19.63 3.53 -9.19
CA VAL A 52 -20.60 2.54 -8.68
C VAL A 52 -21.93 3.24 -8.49
N GLU A 53 -22.89 2.95 -9.37
CA GLU A 53 -24.17 3.68 -9.43
C GLU A 53 -25.08 3.49 -8.21
N GLU A 54 -25.07 2.27 -7.62
CA GLU A 54 -26.04 1.88 -6.60
C GLU A 54 -25.34 1.51 -5.30
N LEU A 55 -25.79 2.12 -4.19
CA LEU A 55 -25.24 1.87 -2.86
C LEU A 55 -25.39 0.41 -2.43
N ASP A 56 -26.48 -0.26 -2.85
CA ASP A 56 -26.76 -1.66 -2.52
C ASP A 56 -25.75 -2.64 -3.13
N LYS A 57 -25.02 -2.24 -4.19
CA LYS A 57 -23.90 -3.03 -4.72
C LYS A 57 -22.75 -3.13 -3.72
N LEU A 58 -22.66 -2.19 -2.78
CA LEU A 58 -21.67 -2.22 -1.70
C LEU A 58 -22.10 -3.11 -0.53
N THR A 59 -23.39 -3.49 -0.40
CA THR A 59 -23.94 -4.30 0.70
C THR A 59 -24.54 -5.63 0.18
N PRO A 60 -23.74 -6.50 -0.46
CA PRO A 60 -24.28 -7.67 -1.18
C PRO A 60 -24.94 -8.72 -0.28
N ARG A 61 -24.83 -8.61 1.06
CA ARG A 61 -25.28 -9.62 2.02
C ARG A 61 -25.80 -8.96 3.29
N ASN A 62 -26.88 -9.51 3.86
CA ASN A 62 -27.47 -9.07 5.13
C ASN A 62 -27.63 -10.24 6.13
N ALA A 63 -28.07 -9.94 7.34
CA ALA A 63 -28.24 -10.94 8.41
C ALA A 63 -29.17 -12.09 8.01
N ALA A 64 -30.31 -11.79 7.37
CA ALA A 64 -31.25 -12.80 6.91
C ALA A 64 -30.64 -13.76 5.87
N TRP A 65 -29.81 -13.24 4.96
CA TRP A 65 -29.07 -14.05 4.00
C TRP A 65 -28.08 -15.00 4.70
N PHE A 66 -27.35 -14.52 5.71
CA PHE A 66 -26.43 -15.35 6.49
C PHE A 66 -27.16 -16.43 7.29
N LYS A 67 -28.30 -16.09 7.91
CA LYS A 67 -29.12 -17.07 8.62
C LYS A 67 -29.62 -18.16 7.69
N LYS A 68 -30.17 -17.80 6.52
CA LYS A 68 -30.68 -18.77 5.54
C LYS A 68 -29.58 -19.65 4.95
N ARG A 69 -28.41 -19.08 4.64
CA ARG A 69 -27.33 -19.80 3.94
C ARG A 69 -26.39 -20.57 4.85
N TYR A 70 -26.07 -20.00 6.00
CA TYR A 70 -25.04 -20.52 6.91
C TYR A 70 -25.55 -20.76 8.32
N ASN A 71 -26.85 -20.64 8.59
CA ASN A 71 -27.41 -20.78 9.95
C ASN A 71 -26.57 -20.03 11.01
N VAL A 72 -26.22 -18.78 10.69
CA VAL A 72 -25.48 -17.87 11.57
C VAL A 72 -26.46 -16.78 12.01
N ASP A 73 -26.54 -16.54 13.32
CA ASP A 73 -27.32 -15.45 13.88
C ASP A 73 -26.46 -14.18 13.92
N ILE A 74 -26.87 -13.14 13.20
CA ILE A 74 -26.17 -11.86 13.16
C ILE A 74 -27.08 -10.78 13.73
N PHE A 75 -26.63 -10.15 14.80
CA PHE A 75 -27.31 -9.07 15.49
C PHE A 75 -26.60 -7.75 15.17
N THR A 76 -27.18 -6.98 14.26
CA THR A 76 -26.75 -5.61 13.91
C THR A 76 -27.27 -4.61 14.94
N GLU A 77 -26.66 -3.43 15.00
CA GLU A 77 -27.00 -2.41 16.01
C GLU A 77 -26.93 -2.95 17.46
N HIS A 78 -26.05 -3.91 17.70
CA HIS A 78 -25.74 -4.49 19.01
C HIS A 78 -24.27 -4.28 19.34
N ARG A 79 -24.00 -3.51 20.39
CA ARG A 79 -22.63 -3.20 20.82
C ARG A 79 -22.21 -4.12 21.94
N VAL A 80 -21.10 -4.83 21.77
CA VAL A 80 -20.42 -5.46 22.90
C VAL A 80 -19.68 -4.39 23.70
N THR A 81 -20.01 -4.27 24.99
CA THR A 81 -19.50 -3.21 25.87
C THR A 81 -18.40 -3.68 26.82
N ALA A 82 -18.37 -4.97 27.16
CA ALA A 82 -17.36 -5.57 28.02
C ALA A 82 -17.16 -7.05 27.68
N ILE A 83 -15.96 -7.57 27.97
CA ILE A 83 -15.60 -8.99 27.90
C ILE A 83 -15.07 -9.40 29.27
N HIS A 84 -15.52 -10.54 29.77
CA HIS A 84 -15.12 -11.12 31.07
C HIS A 84 -14.51 -12.52 30.86
N PRO A 85 -13.21 -12.62 30.50
CA PRO A 85 -12.57 -13.89 30.12
C PRO A 85 -12.65 -14.99 31.18
N GLU A 86 -12.49 -14.63 32.45
CA GLU A 86 -12.57 -15.50 33.62
C GLU A 86 -13.92 -16.22 33.80
N THR A 87 -15.00 -15.65 33.27
CA THR A 87 -16.33 -16.28 33.27
C THR A 87 -16.78 -16.73 31.89
N GLN A 88 -15.96 -16.52 30.86
CA GLN A 88 -16.30 -16.71 29.45
C GLN A 88 -17.65 -16.07 29.06
N THR A 89 -17.85 -14.82 29.51
CA THR A 89 -19.04 -14.02 29.18
C THR A 89 -18.69 -12.67 28.57
N LEU A 90 -19.67 -12.04 27.92
CA LEU A 90 -19.59 -10.67 27.42
C LEU A 90 -20.92 -9.94 27.65
N GLU A 91 -20.86 -8.61 27.65
CA GLU A 91 -22.04 -7.75 27.77
C GLU A 91 -22.39 -7.14 26.41
N VAL A 92 -23.66 -7.26 26.01
CA VAL A 92 -24.20 -6.70 24.77
C VAL A 92 -25.29 -5.68 25.09
N GLU A 93 -25.20 -4.51 24.48
CA GLU A 93 -26.25 -3.49 24.48
C GLU A 93 -26.93 -3.43 23.10
N ASN A 94 -28.25 -3.59 23.07
CA ASN A 94 -29.04 -3.27 21.89
C ASN A 94 -29.12 -1.74 21.75
N LEU A 95 -28.58 -1.18 20.67
CA LEU A 95 -28.47 0.26 20.51
C LEU A 95 -29.80 0.96 20.24
N GLN A 96 -30.81 0.22 19.78
CA GLN A 96 -32.17 0.71 19.55
C GLN A 96 -33.00 0.72 20.84
N THR A 97 -33.00 -0.38 21.59
CA THR A 97 -33.85 -0.53 22.80
C THR A 97 -33.15 -0.13 24.10
N LYS A 98 -31.81 -0.01 24.09
CA LYS A 98 -30.95 0.18 25.26
C LYS A 98 -30.95 -1.00 26.24
N GLU A 99 -31.56 -2.12 25.87
CA GLU A 99 -31.51 -3.35 26.65
C GLU A 99 -30.08 -3.89 26.69
N LYS A 100 -29.66 -4.32 27.89
CA LYS A 100 -28.37 -4.97 28.11
C LYS A 100 -28.59 -6.42 28.47
N LYS A 101 -27.75 -7.30 27.90
CA LYS A 101 -27.73 -8.72 28.24
C LYS A 101 -26.31 -9.24 28.41
N THR A 102 -26.18 -10.29 29.21
CA THR A 102 -24.95 -11.08 29.30
C THR A 102 -25.07 -12.29 28.37
N GLU A 103 -24.03 -12.54 27.59
CA GLU A 103 -23.94 -13.65 26.66
C GLU A 103 -22.72 -14.51 27.00
N SER A 104 -22.88 -15.83 27.03
CA SER A 104 -21.77 -16.77 27.22
C SER A 104 -21.16 -17.18 25.89
N TYR A 105 -19.91 -17.64 25.91
CA TYR A 105 -19.23 -18.20 24.75
C TYR A 105 -18.34 -19.39 25.16
N ASP A 106 -18.19 -20.36 24.27
CA ASP A 106 -17.10 -21.34 24.37
C ASP A 106 -15.85 -20.78 23.69
N GLU A 107 -16.03 -20.07 22.56
CA GLU A 107 -14.96 -19.47 21.76
C GLU A 107 -15.35 -18.05 21.32
N LEU A 108 -14.47 -17.07 21.53
CA LEU A 108 -14.70 -15.65 21.21
C LEU A 108 -13.74 -15.18 20.11
N VAL A 109 -14.25 -14.43 19.14
CA VAL A 109 -13.43 -13.82 18.08
C VAL A 109 -13.60 -12.31 18.02
N LEU A 110 -12.50 -11.59 18.17
CA LEU A 110 -12.42 -10.14 18.04
C LEU A 110 -12.12 -9.77 16.59
N ALA A 111 -13.10 -9.20 15.90
CA ALA A 111 -13.01 -8.72 14.53
C ALA A 111 -13.45 -7.25 14.41
N THR A 112 -13.11 -6.44 15.43
CA THR A 112 -13.56 -5.04 15.60
C THR A 112 -12.90 -4.04 14.63
N GLY A 113 -11.98 -4.52 13.80
CA GLY A 113 -11.30 -3.76 12.76
C GLY A 113 -10.42 -2.64 13.30
N ALA A 114 -10.33 -1.55 12.54
CA ALA A 114 -9.63 -0.33 12.90
C ALA A 114 -10.57 0.88 12.89
N LYS A 115 -10.21 1.93 13.63
CA LYS A 115 -10.96 3.20 13.69
C LYS A 115 -10.17 4.33 13.00
N PRO A 116 -10.86 5.26 12.31
CA PRO A 116 -10.22 6.44 11.72
C PRO A 116 -9.49 7.27 12.78
N ILE A 117 -8.34 7.82 12.41
CA ILE A 117 -7.64 8.80 13.23
C ILE A 117 -8.35 10.15 13.03
N VAL A 118 -8.88 10.69 14.12
CA VAL A 118 -9.42 12.06 14.17
C VAL A 118 -8.32 12.97 14.72
N PRO A 119 -7.72 13.88 13.91
CA PRO A 119 -6.77 14.84 14.44
C PRO A 119 -7.41 15.72 15.51
N GLU A 120 -6.64 16.13 16.52
CA GLU A 120 -7.16 16.82 17.71
C GLU A 120 -8.04 18.03 17.37
N VAL A 121 -7.59 18.84 16.41
CA VAL A 121 -8.30 20.05 15.95
C VAL A 121 -9.72 19.77 15.43
N PHE A 122 -10.01 18.54 14.99
CA PHE A 122 -11.31 18.13 14.47
C PHE A 122 -12.19 17.39 15.49
N LYS A 123 -11.66 16.99 16.65
CA LYS A 123 -12.43 16.18 17.63
C LYS A 123 -13.69 16.89 18.13
N ALA A 124 -13.60 18.18 18.43
CA ALA A 124 -14.75 19.00 18.84
C ALA A 124 -15.59 19.52 17.66
N LYS A 125 -15.29 19.10 16.42
CA LYS A 125 -15.84 19.62 15.16
C LYS A 125 -16.69 18.60 14.41
N GLN A 126 -16.91 17.42 14.99
CA GLN A 126 -17.63 16.32 14.35
C GLN A 126 -19.11 16.61 14.05
N ALA A 127 -19.69 17.66 14.66
CA ALA A 127 -21.06 18.09 14.39
C ALA A 127 -21.20 18.96 13.13
N ASN A 128 -20.09 19.35 12.48
CA ASN A 128 -20.15 20.13 11.24
C ASN A 128 -20.72 19.29 10.10
N ARG A 129 -21.58 19.93 9.29
CA ARG A 129 -22.33 19.25 8.23
C ARG A 129 -21.48 18.84 7.03
N ASN A 130 -20.29 19.44 6.89
CA ASN A 130 -19.40 19.24 5.77
C ASN A 130 -18.07 18.57 6.16
N LEU A 131 -18.01 17.93 7.33
CA LEU A 131 -16.85 17.17 7.80
C LEU A 131 -17.18 15.68 7.82
N PHE A 132 -16.47 14.89 7.03
CA PHE A 132 -16.76 13.46 6.91
C PHE A 132 -15.53 12.57 7.11
N HIS A 133 -15.79 11.34 7.56
CA HIS A 133 -14.89 10.21 7.45
C HIS A 133 -15.33 9.32 6.29
N VAL A 134 -14.47 8.43 5.83
CA VAL A 134 -14.81 7.44 4.79
C VAL A 134 -14.60 6.05 5.38
N ARG A 135 -15.67 5.44 5.90
CA ARG A 135 -15.59 4.11 6.55
C ARG A 135 -16.83 3.24 6.37
N THR A 136 -18.02 3.80 6.48
CA THR A 136 -19.28 3.03 6.48
C THR A 136 -20.16 3.37 5.29
N ILE A 137 -21.19 2.56 5.08
CA ILE A 137 -22.20 2.80 4.05
C ILE A 137 -23.00 4.08 4.35
N GLN A 138 -23.20 4.39 5.63
CA GLN A 138 -23.80 5.64 6.09
C GLN A 138 -22.91 6.83 5.75
N ASP A 139 -21.59 6.72 5.93
CA ASP A 139 -20.65 7.77 5.50
C ASP A 139 -20.75 8.01 3.99
N ALA A 140 -20.76 6.92 3.20
CA ALA A 140 -20.89 6.99 1.74
C ALA A 140 -22.17 7.72 1.30
N ALA A 141 -23.31 7.33 1.86
CA ALA A 141 -24.60 7.97 1.58
C ALA A 141 -24.64 9.44 2.01
N ALA A 142 -24.03 9.75 3.16
CA ALA A 142 -23.99 11.11 3.69
C ALA A 142 -23.11 12.04 2.83
N ILE A 143 -21.93 11.58 2.42
CA ILE A 143 -21.03 12.34 1.54
C ILE A 143 -21.68 12.54 0.16
N HIS A 144 -22.21 11.47 -0.45
CA HIS A 144 -22.87 11.56 -1.75
C HIS A 144 -24.06 12.54 -1.69
N SER A 145 -24.96 12.38 -0.71
CA SER A 145 -26.09 13.30 -0.53
C SER A 145 -25.65 14.74 -0.26
N PHE A 146 -24.53 14.97 0.43
CA PHE A 146 -24.01 16.31 0.66
C PHE A 146 -23.53 16.95 -0.65
N ILE A 147 -22.76 16.20 -1.45
CA ILE A 147 -22.26 16.67 -2.74
C ILE A 147 -23.41 17.06 -3.68
N GLU A 148 -24.45 16.22 -3.78
CA GLU A 148 -25.59 16.48 -4.66
C GLU A 148 -26.43 17.70 -4.23
N LYS A 149 -26.61 17.89 -2.92
CA LYS A 149 -27.45 18.96 -2.38
C LYS A 149 -26.73 20.30 -2.29
N GLU A 150 -25.52 20.29 -1.75
CA GLU A 150 -24.76 21.50 -1.42
C GLU A 150 -23.84 21.93 -2.56
N LYS A 151 -23.55 21.03 -3.52
CA LYS A 151 -22.71 21.30 -4.71
C LYS A 151 -21.39 21.99 -4.36
N PRO A 152 -20.57 21.40 -3.46
CA PRO A 152 -19.32 22.01 -3.02
C PRO A 152 -18.41 22.27 -4.22
N GLN A 153 -17.72 23.40 -4.22
CA GLN A 153 -16.76 23.77 -5.27
C GLN A 153 -15.33 23.42 -4.87
N GLN A 154 -15.03 23.42 -3.56
CA GLN A 154 -13.71 23.17 -3.02
C GLN A 154 -13.73 22.11 -1.92
N ALA A 155 -12.87 21.10 -2.04
CA ALA A 155 -12.70 20.05 -1.04
C ALA A 155 -11.28 20.03 -0.48
N THR A 156 -11.18 19.89 0.85
CA THR A 156 -9.91 19.64 1.53
C THR A 156 -9.88 18.21 2.08
N ILE A 157 -8.87 17.45 1.70
CA ILE A 157 -8.64 16.07 2.16
C ILE A 157 -7.46 16.07 3.12
N ILE A 158 -7.68 15.57 4.34
CA ILE A 158 -6.64 15.47 5.37
C ILE A 158 -6.05 14.06 5.35
N GLY A 159 -4.93 13.90 4.64
CA GLY A 159 -4.16 12.66 4.53
C GLY A 159 -4.03 12.15 3.09
N ALA A 160 -2.81 11.79 2.69
CA ALA A 160 -2.48 11.32 1.34
C ALA A 160 -2.13 9.81 1.29
N GLY A 161 -2.95 8.99 1.98
CA GLY A 161 -2.95 7.53 1.84
C GLY A 161 -4.02 7.06 0.85
N PHE A 162 -4.27 5.75 0.75
CA PHE A 162 -5.19 5.16 -0.24
C PHE A 162 -6.54 5.88 -0.30
N ILE A 163 -7.25 5.94 0.83
CA ILE A 163 -8.56 6.60 0.93
C ILE A 163 -8.49 8.06 0.45
N GLY A 164 -7.45 8.79 0.83
CA GLY A 164 -7.31 10.20 0.45
C GLY A 164 -7.05 10.38 -1.05
N LEU A 165 -6.27 9.48 -1.65
CA LEU A 165 -5.98 9.51 -3.09
C LEU A 165 -7.19 9.08 -3.92
N GLU A 166 -7.89 8.03 -3.51
CA GLU A 166 -9.14 7.59 -4.15
C GLU A 166 -10.19 8.69 -4.08
N MET A 167 -10.39 9.31 -2.90
CA MET A 167 -11.31 10.44 -2.78
C MET A 167 -10.89 11.65 -3.61
N ALA A 168 -9.59 11.95 -3.71
CA ALA A 168 -9.11 13.06 -4.54
C ALA A 168 -9.46 12.84 -6.01
N GLU A 169 -9.22 11.64 -6.53
CA GLU A 169 -9.56 11.28 -7.90
C GLU A 169 -11.07 11.44 -8.16
N GLN A 170 -11.89 10.85 -7.30
CA GLN A 170 -13.35 10.85 -7.46
C GLN A 170 -13.96 12.26 -7.38
N LEU A 171 -13.44 13.11 -6.48
CA LEU A 171 -13.89 14.50 -6.36
C LEU A 171 -13.44 15.36 -7.54
N VAL A 172 -12.21 15.15 -8.06
CA VAL A 172 -11.74 15.82 -9.28
C VAL A 172 -12.59 15.44 -10.49
N HIS A 173 -12.96 14.16 -10.65
CA HIS A 173 -13.86 13.73 -11.72
C HIS A 173 -15.25 14.39 -11.64
N LYS A 174 -15.72 14.72 -10.43
CA LYS A 174 -16.94 15.52 -10.21
C LYS A 174 -16.76 17.02 -10.44
N GLY A 175 -15.57 17.47 -10.85
CA GLY A 175 -15.27 18.88 -11.12
C GLY A 175 -15.03 19.72 -9.85
N ILE A 176 -14.80 19.08 -8.70
CA ILE A 176 -14.52 19.75 -7.43
C ILE A 176 -13.02 20.04 -7.35
N GLU A 177 -12.65 21.26 -6.96
CA GLU A 177 -11.25 21.62 -6.73
C GLU A 177 -10.74 20.94 -5.45
N VAL A 178 -9.68 20.13 -5.56
CA VAL A 178 -9.16 19.35 -4.43
C VAL A 178 -7.84 19.89 -3.92
N THR A 179 -7.76 20.11 -2.60
CA THR A 179 -6.52 20.31 -1.85
C THR A 179 -6.27 19.13 -0.91
N ILE A 180 -5.12 18.47 -1.03
CA ILE A 180 -4.68 17.41 -0.11
C ILE A 180 -3.67 17.99 0.88
N ILE A 181 -3.95 17.82 2.17
CA ILE A 181 -3.06 18.19 3.28
C ILE A 181 -2.44 16.93 3.84
N GLN A 182 -1.12 16.87 3.79
CA GLN A 182 -0.34 15.74 4.25
C GLN A 182 0.72 16.21 5.25
N ARG A 183 0.65 15.66 6.47
CA ARG A 183 1.60 15.98 7.55
C ARG A 183 3.03 15.59 7.20
N GLY A 184 3.22 14.49 6.49
CA GLY A 184 4.53 14.01 6.08
C GLY A 184 5.09 14.77 4.87
N ASN A 185 6.35 14.54 4.57
CA ASN A 185 7.04 15.06 3.39
C ASN A 185 6.75 14.27 2.10
N GLN A 186 5.88 13.26 2.15
CA GLN A 186 5.47 12.48 0.97
C GLN A 186 4.03 11.97 1.10
N VAL A 187 3.43 11.70 -0.06
CA VAL A 187 2.24 10.84 -0.19
C VAL A 187 2.65 9.37 -0.02
N MET A 188 1.68 8.47 0.15
CA MET A 188 1.93 7.01 0.14
C MET A 188 3.09 6.61 1.05
N LYS A 189 2.99 6.89 2.35
CA LYS A 189 4.05 6.63 3.36
C LYS A 189 4.55 5.18 3.42
N GLN A 190 3.83 4.25 2.79
CA GLN A 190 4.16 2.84 2.67
C GLN A 190 5.20 2.55 1.57
N MET A 191 5.55 3.54 0.74
CA MET A 191 6.47 3.43 -0.38
C MET A 191 7.73 4.26 -0.15
N ASP A 192 8.78 3.97 -0.92
CA ASP A 192 9.97 4.82 -0.92
C ASP A 192 9.67 6.18 -1.56
N ALA A 193 10.41 7.21 -1.13
CA ALA A 193 10.17 8.59 -1.52
C ALA A 193 10.23 8.80 -3.03
N ASP A 194 11.14 8.11 -3.73
CA ASP A 194 11.28 8.18 -5.18
C ASP A 194 10.05 7.67 -5.95
N MET A 195 9.41 6.60 -5.47
CA MET A 195 8.18 6.08 -6.06
C MET A 195 6.99 6.96 -5.67
N ALA A 196 6.95 7.44 -4.42
CA ALA A 196 5.91 8.38 -3.98
C ALA A 196 5.95 9.71 -4.76
N TYR A 197 7.12 10.19 -5.16
CA TYR A 197 7.27 11.40 -5.98
C TYR A 197 6.59 11.24 -7.36
N ARG A 198 6.57 10.03 -7.92
CA ARG A 198 5.84 9.74 -9.17
C ARG A 198 4.33 9.89 -8.99
N VAL A 199 3.81 9.51 -7.83
CA VAL A 199 2.41 9.72 -7.46
C VAL A 199 2.13 11.22 -7.32
N GLN A 200 3.04 11.99 -6.72
CA GLN A 200 2.90 13.45 -6.62
C GLN A 200 2.82 14.11 -8.00
N LYS A 201 3.64 13.67 -8.96
CA LYS A 201 3.55 14.15 -10.35
C LYS A 201 2.21 13.85 -11.00
N GLU A 202 1.59 12.71 -10.70
CA GLU A 202 0.25 12.40 -11.21
C GLU A 202 -0.82 13.30 -10.57
N LEU A 203 -0.71 13.58 -9.27
CA LEU A 203 -1.60 14.55 -8.61
C LEU A 203 -1.48 15.96 -9.22
N GLU A 204 -0.25 16.44 -9.44
CA GLU A 204 0.03 17.72 -10.09
C GLU A 204 -0.54 17.78 -11.51
N LYS A 205 -0.35 16.72 -12.30
CA LYS A 205 -0.87 16.57 -13.67
C LYS A 205 -2.39 16.69 -13.71
N ASN A 206 -3.09 16.20 -12.68
CA ASN A 206 -4.54 16.27 -12.54
C ASN A 206 -5.01 17.47 -11.71
N HIS A 207 -4.16 18.51 -11.58
CA HIS A 207 -4.48 19.78 -10.93
C HIS A 207 -4.89 19.69 -9.45
N VAL A 208 -4.50 18.61 -8.76
CA VAL A 208 -4.69 18.48 -7.31
C VAL A 208 -3.65 19.35 -6.59
N LYS A 209 -4.11 20.21 -5.67
CA LYS A 209 -3.23 21.02 -4.82
C LYS A 209 -2.70 20.18 -3.67
N LEU A 210 -1.45 19.76 -3.74
CA LEU A 210 -0.82 18.97 -2.67
C LEU A 210 0.01 19.87 -1.74
N GLN A 211 -0.27 19.83 -0.44
CA GLN A 211 0.56 20.47 0.58
C GLN A 211 1.17 19.43 1.53
N LEU A 212 2.48 19.25 1.40
CA LEU A 212 3.30 18.36 2.23
C LEU A 212 3.86 19.12 3.43
N ASN A 213 4.25 18.40 4.48
CA ASN A 213 4.72 18.98 5.74
C ASN A 213 3.70 19.97 6.35
N THR A 214 2.42 19.76 6.06
CA THR A 214 1.34 20.67 6.44
C THR A 214 0.36 19.99 7.40
N THR A 215 0.01 20.68 8.46
CA THR A 215 -1.02 20.29 9.43
C THR A 215 -2.01 21.41 9.63
N ILE A 216 -3.29 21.06 9.82
CA ILE A 216 -4.30 22.03 10.23
C ILE A 216 -4.11 22.37 11.70
N THR A 217 -3.96 23.67 11.98
CA THR A 217 -3.77 24.22 13.33
C THR A 217 -5.07 24.79 13.90
N LYS A 218 -5.98 25.27 13.04
CA LYS A 218 -7.27 25.82 13.43
C LYS A 218 -8.35 25.55 12.38
N VAL A 219 -9.55 25.25 12.85
CA VAL A 219 -10.77 25.13 12.04
C VAL A 219 -11.62 26.37 12.26
N ILE A 220 -12.04 27.02 11.18
CA ILE A 220 -12.91 28.21 11.21
C ILE A 220 -14.29 27.78 10.73
N GLU A 221 -15.30 28.05 11.56
CA GLU A 221 -16.67 27.59 11.36
C GLU A 221 -17.63 28.77 11.21
N LYS A 222 -18.66 28.57 10.39
CA LYS A 222 -19.79 29.48 10.27
C LYS A 222 -21.06 28.68 10.02
N ASP A 223 -22.12 28.96 10.79
CA ASP A 223 -23.45 28.36 10.63
C ASP A 223 -23.48 26.80 10.60
N GLY A 224 -22.55 26.15 11.30
CA GLY A 224 -22.43 24.69 11.36
C GLY A 224 -21.65 24.05 10.20
N TYR A 225 -20.94 24.87 9.43
CA TYR A 225 -20.03 24.45 8.35
C TYR A 225 -18.61 24.90 8.67
N ILE A 226 -17.63 24.08 8.31
CA ILE A 226 -16.24 24.51 8.18
C ILE A 226 -16.14 25.35 6.92
N THR A 227 -15.65 26.58 7.03
CA THR A 227 -15.45 27.46 5.86
C THR A 227 -13.98 27.58 5.49
N GLU A 228 -13.10 27.53 6.51
CA GLU A 228 -11.67 27.73 6.34
C GLU A 228 -10.85 26.86 7.30
N LEU A 229 -9.66 26.47 6.86
CA LEU A 229 -8.68 25.70 7.61
C LEU A 229 -7.35 26.44 7.63
N ALA A 230 -6.90 26.85 8.82
CA ALA A 230 -5.59 27.45 8.99
C ALA A 230 -4.52 26.37 9.17
N THR A 231 -3.35 26.58 8.59
CA THR A 231 -2.23 25.63 8.58
C THR A 231 -1.10 26.06 9.51
N ASN A 232 -0.14 25.17 9.75
CA ASN A 232 1.13 25.49 10.43
C ASN A 232 2.10 26.33 9.57
N GLN A 233 1.74 26.61 8.31
CA GLN A 233 2.53 27.41 7.38
C GLN A 233 1.91 28.80 7.17
N GLU A 234 1.05 29.24 8.09
CA GLU A 234 0.35 30.54 8.07
C GLU A 234 -0.55 30.78 6.84
N GLN A 235 -0.86 29.72 6.09
CA GLN A 235 -1.84 29.73 5.01
C GLN A 235 -3.22 29.35 5.54
N THR A 236 -4.25 29.94 4.93
CA THR A 236 -5.65 29.57 5.15
C THR A 236 -6.24 29.00 3.86
N ILE A 237 -6.90 27.85 3.98
CA ILE A 237 -7.51 27.12 2.87
C ILE A 237 -9.02 27.22 3.00
N LYS A 238 -9.70 27.69 1.96
CA LYS A 238 -11.16 27.66 1.87
C LYS A 238 -11.63 26.25 1.54
N SER A 239 -12.72 25.81 2.14
CA SER A 239 -13.23 24.46 1.95
C SER A 239 -14.74 24.41 2.14
N ASP A 240 -15.42 23.86 1.15
CA ASP A 240 -16.87 23.58 1.21
C ASP A 240 -17.13 22.16 1.70
N LEU A 241 -16.18 21.24 1.48
CA LEU A 241 -16.19 19.85 1.90
C LEU A 241 -14.85 19.49 2.56
N VAL A 242 -14.86 18.81 3.71
CA VAL A 242 -13.66 18.32 4.39
C VAL A 242 -13.74 16.81 4.59
N ILE A 243 -12.75 16.08 4.06
CA ILE A 243 -12.64 14.62 4.22
C ILE A 243 -11.45 14.28 5.13
N LEU A 244 -11.70 13.53 6.18
CA LEU A 244 -10.67 13.02 7.08
C LEU A 244 -10.19 11.64 6.61
N ALA A 245 -8.95 11.59 6.11
CA ALA A 245 -8.27 10.39 5.62
C ALA A 245 -6.88 10.22 6.28
N ALA A 246 -6.76 10.57 7.57
CA ALA A 246 -5.48 10.67 8.29
C ALA A 246 -4.87 9.30 8.70
N GLY A 247 -5.47 8.20 8.24
CA GLY A 247 -5.11 6.83 8.59
C GLY A 247 -6.03 6.24 9.67
N VAL A 248 -5.68 5.02 10.11
CA VAL A 248 -6.48 4.26 11.06
C VAL A 248 -5.63 3.72 12.21
N THR A 249 -6.27 3.41 13.33
CA THR A 249 -5.67 2.73 14.49
C THR A 249 -6.45 1.47 14.82
N PRO A 250 -5.80 0.40 15.31
CA PRO A 250 -6.49 -0.83 15.74
C PRO A 250 -7.61 -0.52 16.75
N ASN A 251 -8.77 -1.17 16.60
CA ASN A 251 -9.93 -0.92 17.47
C ASN A 251 -9.89 -1.83 18.71
N THR A 252 -8.96 -1.53 19.61
CA THR A 252 -8.64 -2.35 20.80
C THR A 252 -9.27 -1.86 22.10
N SER A 253 -10.22 -0.92 22.05
CA SER A 253 -10.83 -0.35 23.27
C SER A 253 -11.55 -1.41 24.11
N LEU A 254 -12.13 -2.43 23.48
CA LEU A 254 -12.91 -3.47 24.15
C LEU A 254 -12.08 -4.36 25.09
N ILE A 255 -10.76 -4.45 24.85
CA ILE A 255 -9.89 -5.34 25.61
C ILE A 255 -9.10 -4.63 26.72
N GLN A 256 -9.30 -3.33 26.92
CA GLN A 256 -8.53 -2.51 27.88
C GLN A 256 -8.64 -3.01 29.33
N SER A 257 -9.76 -3.63 29.69
CA SER A 257 -10.01 -4.24 31.02
C SER A 257 -9.59 -5.71 31.11
N THR A 258 -8.96 -6.26 30.07
CA THR A 258 -8.57 -7.68 30.01
C THR A 258 -7.04 -7.83 30.06
N THR A 259 -6.56 -9.06 30.21
CA THR A 259 -5.13 -9.39 30.17
C THR A 259 -4.60 -9.67 28.75
N ILE A 260 -5.41 -9.44 27.70
CA ILE A 260 -5.03 -9.65 26.31
C ILE A 260 -3.89 -8.70 25.93
N GLN A 261 -2.76 -9.27 25.51
CA GLN A 261 -1.58 -8.49 25.13
C GLN A 261 -1.74 -7.77 23.78
N LEU A 262 -1.32 -6.50 23.77
CA LEU A 262 -1.09 -5.72 22.57
C LEU A 262 0.36 -5.87 22.10
N GLY A 263 0.56 -5.82 20.78
CA GLY A 263 1.88 -5.66 20.20
C GLY A 263 2.32 -4.20 20.10
N LYS A 264 3.49 -3.97 19.50
CA LYS A 264 4.08 -2.62 19.39
C LYS A 264 3.26 -1.66 18.54
N SER A 265 2.45 -2.18 17.61
CA SER A 265 1.55 -1.36 16.79
C SER A 265 0.30 -0.88 17.53
N GLY A 266 0.04 -1.40 18.74
CA GLY A 266 -1.21 -1.21 19.46
C GLY A 266 -2.35 -2.14 18.99
N ALA A 267 -2.10 -3.02 18.02
CA ALA A 267 -3.01 -4.11 17.66
C ALA A 267 -2.81 -5.33 18.56
N ILE A 268 -3.81 -6.20 18.61
CA ILE A 268 -3.80 -7.41 19.43
C ILE A 268 -2.73 -8.37 18.92
N LYS A 269 -1.86 -8.83 19.83
CA LYS A 269 -0.86 -9.84 19.51
C LYS A 269 -1.53 -11.20 19.38
N VAL A 270 -1.31 -11.87 18.26
CA VAL A 270 -1.82 -13.22 18.00
C VAL A 270 -0.72 -14.18 17.55
N ASN A 271 -0.95 -15.48 17.76
CA ASN A 271 -0.08 -16.53 17.21
C ASN A 271 -0.49 -16.91 15.77
N LYS A 272 0.20 -17.89 15.16
CA LYS A 272 -0.11 -18.36 13.79
C LYS A 272 -1.51 -18.96 13.64
N LYS A 273 -2.17 -19.32 14.74
CA LYS A 273 -3.56 -19.83 14.77
C LYS A 273 -4.60 -18.75 15.08
N MET A 274 -4.19 -17.47 15.05
CA MET A 274 -5.02 -16.29 15.37
C MET A 274 -5.48 -16.22 16.84
N GLN A 275 -4.90 -17.03 17.72
CA GLN A 275 -5.21 -17.03 19.15
C GLN A 275 -4.52 -15.84 19.81
N THR A 276 -5.24 -15.18 20.72
CA THR A 276 -4.66 -14.17 21.61
C THR A 276 -3.84 -14.83 22.72
N THR A 277 -3.37 -14.04 23.68
CA THR A 277 -2.69 -14.54 24.89
C THR A 277 -3.64 -15.12 25.92
N VAL A 278 -4.95 -14.90 25.76
CA VAL A 278 -5.99 -15.45 26.63
C VAL A 278 -6.62 -16.66 25.92
N PRO A 279 -6.73 -17.83 26.58
CA PRO A 279 -7.39 -19.01 26.02
C PRO A 279 -8.82 -18.70 25.57
N HIS A 280 -9.29 -19.42 24.55
CA HIS A 280 -10.63 -19.28 23.98
C HIS A 280 -10.97 -17.90 23.37
N ILE A 281 -9.97 -17.03 23.19
CA ILE A 281 -10.14 -15.73 22.55
C ILE A 281 -9.17 -15.61 21.37
N TYR A 282 -9.72 -15.30 20.20
CA TYR A 282 -9.01 -15.07 18.94
C TYR A 282 -9.16 -13.60 18.51
N ALA A 283 -8.24 -13.12 17.69
CA ALA A 283 -8.36 -11.81 17.05
C ALA A 283 -7.95 -11.88 15.58
N VAL A 284 -8.72 -11.22 14.70
CA VAL A 284 -8.55 -11.30 13.24
C VAL A 284 -8.82 -9.98 12.55
N GLY A 285 -8.14 -9.75 11.41
CA GLY A 285 -8.26 -8.51 10.65
C GLY A 285 -7.56 -7.34 11.33
N ASP A 286 -8.02 -6.13 11.04
CA ASP A 286 -7.27 -4.90 11.37
C ASP A 286 -7.20 -4.59 12.88
N VAL A 287 -7.82 -5.40 13.74
CA VAL A 287 -7.63 -5.32 15.19
C VAL A 287 -6.37 -6.08 15.65
N ALA A 288 -5.83 -6.99 14.84
CA ALA A 288 -4.74 -7.90 15.18
C ALA A 288 -3.45 -7.61 14.39
N GLU A 289 -2.30 -7.90 15.00
CA GLU A 289 -1.02 -7.91 14.29
C GLU A 289 -0.88 -9.16 13.40
N SER A 290 -0.14 -9.00 12.31
CA SER A 290 0.41 -10.12 11.53
C SER A 290 1.92 -10.21 11.80
N TYR A 291 2.62 -11.08 11.09
CA TYR A 291 4.07 -11.06 10.97
C TYR A 291 4.50 -10.99 9.50
N SER A 292 5.71 -10.49 9.26
CA SER A 292 6.33 -10.40 7.93
C SER A 292 6.79 -11.78 7.46
N VAL A 293 6.51 -12.13 6.20
CA VAL A 293 7.04 -13.36 5.56
C VAL A 293 8.57 -13.31 5.41
N ILE A 294 9.15 -12.11 5.39
CA ILE A 294 10.57 -11.91 5.08
C ILE A 294 11.41 -11.93 6.35
N THR A 295 10.92 -11.30 7.43
CA THR A 295 11.69 -11.08 8.66
C THR A 295 11.17 -11.85 9.87
N ASP A 296 10.02 -12.52 9.74
CA ASP A 296 9.27 -13.19 10.83
C ASP A 296 8.89 -12.27 12.01
N LYS A 297 9.14 -10.96 11.90
CA LYS A 297 8.81 -9.97 12.93
C LYS A 297 7.34 -9.53 12.83
N PRO A 298 6.72 -9.11 13.95
CA PRO A 298 5.38 -8.53 13.94
C PRO A 298 5.27 -7.32 12.99
N ILE A 299 4.18 -7.25 12.25
CA ILE A 299 3.89 -6.17 11.31
C ILE A 299 2.38 -5.85 11.31
N TYR A 300 2.05 -4.57 11.16
CA TYR A 300 0.67 -4.09 11.08
C TYR A 300 0.45 -3.34 9.75
N ARG A 301 -0.23 -4.02 8.81
CA ARG A 301 -0.63 -3.48 7.50
C ARG A 301 -2.11 -3.83 7.27
N PRO A 302 -3.05 -2.97 7.70
CA PRO A 302 -4.49 -3.25 7.68
C PRO A 302 -5.00 -3.29 6.24
N LEU A 303 -5.43 -4.47 5.80
CA LEU A 303 -5.85 -4.75 4.42
C LEU A 303 -6.98 -5.79 4.43
N GLY A 304 -8.01 -5.54 3.62
CA GLY A 304 -9.18 -6.43 3.52
C GLY A 304 -8.83 -7.86 3.10
N SER A 305 -7.79 -8.04 2.25
CA SER A 305 -7.28 -9.35 1.84
C SER A 305 -6.69 -10.14 3.02
N THR A 306 -5.92 -9.49 3.87
CA THR A 306 -5.37 -10.07 5.12
C THR A 306 -6.50 -10.41 6.09
N ALA A 307 -7.46 -9.49 6.28
CA ALA A 307 -8.60 -9.70 7.17
C ALA A 307 -9.43 -10.93 6.81
N ASN A 308 -9.73 -11.13 5.52
CA ASN A 308 -10.45 -12.31 5.04
C ASN A 308 -9.67 -13.61 5.27
N LYS A 309 -8.35 -13.61 5.01
CA LYS A 309 -7.47 -14.78 5.24
C LYS A 309 -7.41 -15.15 6.71
N MET A 310 -7.16 -14.17 7.58
CA MET A 310 -7.13 -14.36 9.05
C MET A 310 -8.46 -14.92 9.56
N GLY A 311 -9.59 -14.35 9.12
CA GLY A 311 -10.91 -14.83 9.51
C GLY A 311 -11.16 -16.29 9.10
N ARG A 312 -10.77 -16.66 7.88
CA ARG A 312 -10.87 -18.05 7.42
C ARG A 312 -10.02 -19.00 8.27
N ILE A 313 -8.81 -18.60 8.65
CA ILE A 313 -7.91 -19.41 9.49
C ILE A 313 -8.52 -19.60 10.88
N ALA A 314 -8.98 -18.54 11.52
CA ALA A 314 -9.59 -18.64 12.84
C ALA A 314 -10.85 -19.52 12.83
N GLY A 315 -11.74 -19.34 11.84
CA GLY A 315 -12.92 -20.19 11.70
C GLY A 315 -12.60 -21.67 11.48
N ASP A 316 -11.47 -21.97 10.81
CA ASP A 316 -10.98 -23.34 10.64
C ASP A 316 -10.42 -23.92 11.94
N ILE A 317 -9.54 -23.19 12.62
CA ILE A 317 -8.91 -23.61 13.87
C ILE A 317 -9.94 -23.86 14.97
N ILE A 318 -10.90 -22.94 15.15
CA ILE A 318 -11.95 -23.04 16.18
C ILE A 318 -12.77 -24.32 16.00
N THR A 319 -12.92 -24.79 14.76
CA THR A 319 -13.72 -25.97 14.43
C THR A 319 -12.88 -27.23 14.16
N GLY A 320 -11.65 -27.27 14.68
CA GLY A 320 -10.80 -28.47 14.68
C GLY A 320 -9.96 -28.67 13.41
N GLY A 321 -9.90 -27.67 12.53
CA GLY A 321 -9.03 -27.68 11.36
C GLY A 321 -7.55 -27.40 11.69
N THR A 322 -6.72 -27.34 10.65
CA THR A 322 -5.25 -27.26 10.78
C THR A 322 -4.63 -26.10 10.02
N LEU A 323 -5.44 -25.15 9.52
CA LEU A 323 -4.89 -23.98 8.83
C LEU A 323 -4.00 -23.15 9.76
N GLU A 324 -2.95 -22.56 9.20
CA GLU A 324 -2.10 -21.61 9.90
C GLU A 324 -1.90 -20.35 9.06
N HIS A 325 -1.72 -19.23 9.76
CA HIS A 325 -1.31 -17.98 9.15
C HIS A 325 0.17 -18.02 8.82
N ARG A 326 0.50 -17.78 7.55
CA ARG A 326 1.86 -17.84 6.99
C ARG A 326 2.53 -16.48 6.84
N GLY A 327 2.04 -15.47 7.55
CA GLY A 327 2.54 -14.10 7.48
C GLY A 327 1.97 -13.31 6.31
N ILE A 328 2.40 -12.05 6.19
CA ILE A 328 2.02 -11.16 5.09
C ILE A 328 3.22 -10.41 4.53
N LEU A 329 3.14 -10.07 3.25
CA LEU A 329 4.02 -9.08 2.60
C LEU A 329 3.44 -7.66 2.66
N GLY A 330 2.17 -7.53 3.05
CA GLY A 330 1.46 -6.26 3.00
C GLY A 330 1.29 -5.72 1.58
N THR A 331 1.05 -6.60 0.62
CA THR A 331 0.83 -6.25 -0.78
C THR A 331 -0.39 -5.35 -0.93
N GLY A 332 -0.21 -4.18 -1.51
CA GLY A 332 -1.26 -3.20 -1.75
C GLY A 332 -1.17 -2.62 -3.16
N ILE A 333 -2.32 -2.22 -3.69
CA ILE A 333 -2.46 -1.52 -4.96
C ILE A 333 -3.58 -0.49 -4.86
N VAL A 334 -3.40 0.68 -5.49
CA VAL A 334 -4.39 1.76 -5.54
C VAL A 334 -4.36 2.41 -6.92
N ARG A 335 -5.52 2.85 -7.41
CA ARG A 335 -5.63 3.70 -8.61
C ARG A 335 -5.45 5.15 -8.19
N VAL A 336 -4.62 5.87 -8.93
CA VAL A 336 -4.40 7.31 -8.78
C VAL A 336 -4.48 7.90 -10.18
N PHE A 337 -5.68 8.34 -10.56
CA PHE A 337 -5.99 8.79 -11.91
C PHE A 337 -5.60 7.74 -12.95
N ASP A 338 -4.68 8.08 -13.87
CA ASP A 338 -4.25 7.17 -14.93
C ASP A 338 -3.30 6.07 -14.44
N LEU A 339 -2.81 6.15 -13.20
CA LEU A 339 -1.80 5.24 -12.67
C LEU A 339 -2.38 4.17 -11.76
N ALA A 340 -1.93 2.94 -11.94
CA ALA A 340 -1.93 1.94 -10.89
C ALA A 340 -0.61 2.05 -10.10
N VAL A 341 -0.72 2.07 -8.77
CA VAL A 341 0.41 2.21 -7.84
C VAL A 341 0.38 1.03 -6.87
N ALA A 342 1.40 0.16 -6.95
CA ALA A 342 1.45 -1.07 -6.17
C ALA A 342 2.77 -1.24 -5.41
N TYR A 343 2.72 -1.99 -4.30
CA TYR A 343 3.89 -2.36 -3.52
C TYR A 343 3.69 -3.71 -2.83
N THR A 344 4.81 -4.39 -2.53
CA THR A 344 4.85 -5.65 -1.78
C THR A 344 6.20 -5.82 -1.09
N GLY A 345 6.22 -6.44 0.10
CA GLY A 345 7.46 -6.71 0.83
C GLY A 345 8.03 -5.48 1.54
N LEU A 346 9.36 -5.42 1.62
CA LEU A 346 10.10 -4.34 2.28
C LEU A 346 10.37 -3.17 1.33
N THR A 347 10.26 -1.96 1.86
CA THR A 347 10.86 -0.75 1.31
C THR A 347 12.37 -0.72 1.54
N GLU A 348 13.08 0.18 0.86
CA GLU A 348 14.51 0.41 1.08
C GLU A 348 14.80 0.82 2.53
N LYS A 349 13.97 1.73 3.06
CA LYS A 349 14.05 2.16 4.45
C LYS A 349 13.86 1.02 5.43
N GLU A 350 12.87 0.14 5.22
CA GLU A 350 12.63 -1.01 6.08
C GLU A 350 13.78 -2.02 5.99
N ALA A 351 14.28 -2.33 4.79
CA ALA A 351 15.41 -3.25 4.63
C ALA A 351 16.66 -2.75 5.36
N LYS A 352 16.96 -1.45 5.27
CA LYS A 352 18.08 -0.83 6.01
C LYS A 352 17.89 -0.90 7.53
N LEU A 353 16.67 -0.67 8.03
CA LEU A 353 16.35 -0.78 9.47
C LEU A 353 16.49 -2.22 9.98
N GLU A 354 16.28 -3.20 9.10
CA GLU A 354 16.49 -4.62 9.38
C GLU A 354 17.97 -5.05 9.27
N GLY A 355 18.87 -4.13 8.88
CA GLY A 355 20.30 -4.40 8.73
C GLY A 355 20.65 -5.20 7.48
N LEU A 356 19.75 -5.21 6.48
CA LEU A 356 19.96 -5.93 5.21
C LEU A 356 20.73 -5.06 4.23
N GLU A 357 21.75 -5.63 3.58
CA GLU A 357 22.44 -5.00 2.47
C GLU A 357 21.69 -5.30 1.17
N THR A 358 21.28 -4.26 0.45
CA THR A 358 20.39 -4.42 -0.70
C THR A 358 21.01 -4.00 -2.02
N THR A 359 20.72 -4.74 -3.08
CA THR A 359 20.85 -4.28 -4.47
C THR A 359 19.49 -3.77 -4.94
N ILE A 360 19.48 -2.60 -5.58
CA ILE A 360 18.24 -1.90 -5.98
C ILE A 360 18.21 -1.68 -7.49
N LEU A 361 17.17 -2.19 -8.13
CA LEU A 361 16.93 -2.05 -9.55
C LEU A 361 15.70 -1.17 -9.82
N TYR A 362 15.83 -0.21 -10.72
CA TYR A 362 14.73 0.45 -11.40
C TYR A 362 14.63 -0.08 -12.83
N ASN A 363 13.61 -0.89 -13.10
CA ASN A 363 13.35 -1.49 -14.39
C ASN A 363 12.17 -0.78 -15.08
N ILE A 364 12.45 -0.10 -16.18
CA ILE A 364 11.46 0.66 -16.96
C ILE A 364 11.21 -0.06 -18.27
N LYS A 365 10.02 -0.63 -18.44
CA LYS A 365 9.64 -1.45 -19.60
C LYS A 365 8.17 -1.25 -19.96
N PRO A 366 7.79 -1.46 -21.23
CA PRO A 366 6.38 -1.49 -21.59
C PRO A 366 5.70 -2.73 -20.97
N ASP A 367 4.41 -2.59 -20.67
CA ASP A 367 3.59 -3.65 -20.10
C ASP A 367 3.24 -4.74 -21.13
N HIS A 368 3.21 -4.41 -22.42
CA HIS A 368 3.07 -5.36 -23.52
C HIS A 368 3.81 -4.85 -24.77
N ALA A 369 3.60 -5.46 -25.95
CA ALA A 369 4.34 -5.09 -27.14
C ALA A 369 4.10 -3.63 -27.58
N ASP A 370 5.18 -2.87 -27.82
CA ASP A 370 5.11 -1.44 -28.19
C ASP A 370 4.26 -1.19 -29.46
N TYR A 371 4.33 -2.09 -30.45
CA TYR A 371 3.56 -1.97 -31.69
C TYR A 371 2.04 -2.22 -31.53
N LEU A 372 1.60 -2.57 -30.32
CA LEU A 372 0.18 -2.65 -29.94
C LEU A 372 -0.24 -1.57 -28.93
N GLY A 373 0.62 -0.59 -28.67
CA GLY A 373 0.32 0.51 -27.74
C GLY A 373 0.80 0.28 -26.31
N GLY A 374 1.81 -0.58 -26.12
CA GLY A 374 2.45 -0.83 -24.82
C GLY A 374 2.78 0.45 -24.04
N LYS A 375 2.41 0.46 -22.77
CA LYS A 375 2.62 1.58 -21.84
C LYS A 375 3.73 1.24 -20.87
N GLU A 376 4.60 2.20 -20.61
CA GLU A 376 5.70 1.98 -19.68
C GLU A 376 5.20 1.88 -18.23
N LEU A 377 5.75 0.90 -17.52
CA LEU A 377 5.72 0.80 -16.08
C LEU A 377 7.15 0.85 -15.52
N THR A 378 7.28 1.31 -14.28
CA THR A 378 8.53 1.33 -13.52
C THR A 378 8.42 0.34 -12.37
N ILE A 379 9.28 -0.67 -12.35
CA ILE A 379 9.47 -1.58 -11.22
C ILE A 379 10.70 -1.13 -10.45
N LYS A 380 10.55 -0.68 -9.20
CA LYS A 380 11.64 -0.63 -8.22
C LYS A 380 11.64 -1.96 -7.47
N ALA A 381 12.72 -2.74 -7.57
CA ALA A 381 12.86 -4.02 -6.89
C ALA A 381 14.12 -4.06 -6.03
N LEU A 382 14.00 -4.73 -4.89
CA LEU A 382 15.06 -4.88 -3.89
C LEU A 382 15.38 -6.36 -3.72
N ALA A 383 16.66 -6.70 -3.76
CA ALA A 383 17.16 -8.02 -3.40
C ALA A 383 18.26 -7.90 -2.34
N ASP A 384 18.31 -8.87 -1.43
CA ASP A 384 19.40 -9.01 -0.46
C ASP A 384 20.69 -9.41 -1.18
N LYS A 385 21.78 -8.67 -0.95
CA LYS A 385 23.09 -8.96 -1.56
C LYS A 385 23.67 -10.29 -1.11
N SER A 386 23.36 -10.71 0.12
CA SER A 386 23.98 -11.91 0.69
C SER A 386 23.31 -13.21 0.23
N SER A 387 21.97 -13.24 0.21
CA SER A 387 21.20 -14.43 -0.14
C SER A 387 20.60 -14.42 -1.55
N GLY A 388 20.61 -13.27 -2.24
CA GLY A 388 19.91 -13.10 -3.52
C GLY A 388 18.38 -13.04 -3.40
N ARG A 389 17.80 -13.22 -2.20
CA ARG A 389 16.34 -13.21 -2.00
C ARG A 389 15.74 -11.87 -2.40
N ILE A 390 14.61 -11.92 -3.12
CA ILE A 390 13.82 -10.72 -3.37
C ILE A 390 13.16 -10.28 -2.07
N LEU A 391 13.39 -9.02 -1.68
CA LEU A 391 12.90 -8.43 -0.43
C LEU A 391 11.64 -7.60 -0.64
N GLY A 392 11.46 -7.00 -1.81
CA GLY A 392 10.31 -6.15 -2.06
C GLY A 392 10.29 -5.58 -3.46
N ALA A 393 9.12 -5.08 -3.85
CA ALA A 393 8.95 -4.36 -5.10
C ALA A 393 7.88 -3.28 -4.97
N GLN A 394 8.06 -2.21 -5.74
CA GLN A 394 7.12 -1.12 -5.93
C GLN A 394 6.96 -0.91 -7.43
N ILE A 395 5.73 -0.80 -7.91
CA ILE A 395 5.43 -0.72 -9.34
C ILE A 395 4.45 0.42 -9.59
N ILE A 396 4.77 1.28 -10.55
CA ILE A 396 3.91 2.38 -11.00
C ILE A 396 3.84 2.38 -12.52
N GLY A 397 2.64 2.47 -13.07
CA GLY A 397 2.38 2.56 -14.51
C GLY A 397 0.90 2.62 -14.81
N GLU A 398 0.56 2.91 -16.07
CA GLU A 398 -0.84 2.98 -16.52
C GLU A 398 -1.48 1.60 -16.63
N GLN A 399 -0.72 0.57 -17.03
CA GLN A 399 -1.23 -0.76 -17.32
C GLN A 399 -0.29 -1.86 -16.83
N GLY A 400 -0.88 -3.04 -16.56
CA GLY A 400 -0.16 -4.27 -16.25
C GLY A 400 0.62 -4.27 -14.93
N VAL A 401 0.37 -3.30 -14.04
CA VAL A 401 0.99 -3.16 -12.72
C VAL A 401 0.56 -4.30 -11.79
N ASP A 402 -0.75 -4.54 -11.73
CA ASP A 402 -1.42 -5.61 -10.99
C ASP A 402 -0.81 -6.99 -11.28
N LYS A 403 -0.66 -7.34 -12.57
CA LYS A 403 -0.09 -8.61 -12.99
C LYS A 403 1.34 -8.79 -12.45
N ARG A 404 2.19 -7.76 -12.54
CA ARG A 404 3.60 -7.88 -12.14
C ARG A 404 3.78 -7.88 -10.64
N ILE A 405 2.99 -7.09 -9.90
CA ILE A 405 3.08 -7.09 -8.44
C ILE A 405 2.62 -8.44 -7.88
N ASP A 406 1.60 -9.07 -8.47
CA ASP A 406 1.12 -10.39 -8.04
C ASP A 406 2.13 -11.50 -8.29
N VAL A 407 2.80 -11.49 -9.44
CA VAL A 407 3.89 -12.44 -9.74
C VAL A 407 5.03 -12.27 -8.73
N ILE A 408 5.47 -11.03 -8.47
CA ILE A 408 6.57 -10.77 -7.52
C ILE A 408 6.16 -11.10 -6.09
N ALA A 409 4.94 -10.74 -5.66
CA ALA A 409 4.43 -11.08 -4.34
C ALA A 409 4.36 -12.60 -4.14
N THR A 410 3.98 -13.34 -5.19
CA THR A 410 4.00 -14.81 -5.19
C THR A 410 5.43 -15.33 -5.02
N ALA A 411 6.38 -14.85 -5.82
CA ALA A 411 7.78 -15.26 -5.75
C ALA A 411 8.39 -15.01 -4.36
N ILE A 412 8.21 -13.81 -3.79
CA ILE A 412 8.70 -13.48 -2.44
C ILE A 412 8.06 -14.39 -1.38
N SER A 413 6.77 -14.72 -1.53
CA SER A 413 6.06 -15.60 -0.58
C SER A 413 6.62 -17.01 -0.53
N PHE A 414 7.27 -17.47 -1.60
CA PHE A 414 7.98 -18.75 -1.67
C PHE A 414 9.49 -18.64 -1.41
N GLY A 415 9.97 -17.45 -1.03
CA GLY A 415 11.39 -17.24 -0.73
C GLY A 415 12.30 -17.18 -1.95
N ALA A 416 11.76 -16.88 -3.13
CA ALA A 416 12.51 -16.83 -4.38
C ALA A 416 13.73 -15.88 -4.31
N VAL A 417 14.80 -16.29 -4.97
CA VAL A 417 15.97 -15.45 -5.25
C VAL A 417 15.79 -14.72 -6.59
N ALA A 418 16.65 -13.73 -6.87
CA ALA A 418 16.55 -12.93 -8.08
C ALA A 418 16.62 -13.76 -9.37
N GLU A 419 17.49 -14.77 -9.40
CA GLU A 419 17.66 -15.69 -10.54
C GLU A 419 16.33 -16.40 -10.89
N ASP A 420 15.56 -16.84 -9.89
CA ASP A 420 14.31 -17.57 -10.10
C ASP A 420 13.31 -16.81 -10.98
N LEU A 421 13.29 -15.46 -10.89
CA LEU A 421 12.37 -14.64 -11.67
C LEU A 421 12.62 -14.73 -13.19
N PHE A 422 13.86 -15.01 -13.62
CA PHE A 422 14.17 -15.22 -15.03
C PHE A 422 13.63 -16.56 -15.55
N HIS A 423 13.54 -17.57 -14.68
CA HIS A 423 13.11 -18.92 -15.02
C HIS A 423 11.57 -19.12 -15.01
N LEU A 424 10.80 -18.07 -14.69
CA LEU A 424 9.34 -18.13 -14.71
C LEU A 424 8.81 -18.29 -16.14
N ASP A 425 8.00 -19.32 -16.36
CA ASP A 425 7.25 -19.55 -17.61
C ASP A 425 5.94 -18.75 -17.59
N LEU A 426 6.03 -17.46 -17.90
CA LEU A 426 4.89 -16.53 -17.89
C LEU A 426 4.14 -16.53 -19.23
N ALA A 427 2.81 -16.44 -19.16
CA ALA A 427 1.96 -16.38 -20.35
C ALA A 427 2.32 -15.19 -21.27
N TYR A 428 2.52 -15.49 -22.55
CA TYR A 428 2.91 -14.51 -23.57
C TYR A 428 2.01 -14.58 -24.80
N ALA A 429 1.44 -13.42 -25.14
CA ALA A 429 1.08 -13.04 -26.49
C ALA A 429 1.24 -11.51 -26.60
N PRO A 430 1.47 -10.95 -27.81
CA PRO A 430 1.75 -9.52 -27.98
C PRO A 430 0.79 -8.53 -27.27
N PRO A 431 -0.54 -8.75 -27.20
CA PRO A 431 -1.46 -7.84 -26.52
C PRO A 431 -1.33 -7.81 -24.99
N PHE A 432 -0.63 -8.77 -24.38
CA PHE A 432 -0.63 -8.95 -22.93
C PHE A 432 0.76 -8.87 -22.29
N ALA A 433 1.83 -9.10 -23.05
CA ALA A 433 3.19 -9.12 -22.54
C ALA A 433 4.22 -8.87 -23.66
N THR A 434 5.44 -8.52 -23.23
CA THR A 434 6.64 -8.61 -24.06
C THR A 434 7.19 -10.04 -24.07
N THR A 435 8.02 -10.39 -25.05
CA THR A 435 8.63 -11.75 -25.16
C THR A 435 9.43 -12.16 -23.93
N LYS A 436 10.03 -11.18 -23.25
CA LYS A 436 10.54 -11.31 -21.89
C LYS A 436 9.77 -10.32 -21.04
N ASP A 437 8.95 -10.81 -20.11
CA ASP A 437 8.15 -9.94 -19.23
C ASP A 437 9.07 -9.00 -18.43
N PRO A 438 8.61 -7.79 -18.06
CA PRO A 438 9.32 -6.95 -17.11
C PRO A 438 9.80 -7.67 -15.84
N VAL A 439 9.07 -8.67 -15.32
CA VAL A 439 9.52 -9.47 -14.16
C VAL A 439 10.81 -10.25 -14.45
N LEU A 440 10.91 -10.87 -15.64
CA LEU A 440 12.10 -11.63 -16.04
C LEU A 440 13.32 -10.71 -16.13
N TYR A 441 13.15 -9.52 -16.72
CA TYR A 441 14.22 -8.51 -16.75
C TYR A 441 14.65 -8.06 -15.34
N THR A 442 13.70 -7.96 -14.41
CA THR A 442 14.00 -7.62 -13.02
C THR A 442 14.89 -8.68 -12.38
N GLY A 443 14.56 -9.96 -12.55
CA GLY A 443 15.39 -11.08 -12.09
C GLY A 443 16.80 -11.06 -12.66
N MET A 444 16.88 -11.04 -13.99
CA MET A 444 18.16 -11.02 -14.71
C MET A 444 19.08 -9.90 -14.25
N ALA A 445 18.56 -8.67 -14.12
CA ALA A 445 19.40 -7.52 -13.77
C ALA A 445 19.81 -7.49 -12.29
N LEU A 446 18.95 -7.98 -11.38
CA LEU A 446 19.31 -8.12 -9.97
C LEU A 446 20.34 -9.24 -9.76
N ASP A 447 20.13 -10.41 -10.38
CA ASP A 447 21.06 -11.53 -10.29
C ASP A 447 22.43 -11.16 -10.88
N ASN A 448 22.47 -10.56 -12.07
CA ASN A 448 23.74 -10.08 -12.65
C ASN A 448 24.51 -9.14 -11.71
N ALA A 449 23.80 -8.25 -11.00
CA ALA A 449 24.39 -7.30 -10.08
C ALA A 449 24.91 -7.94 -8.79
N ILE A 450 24.37 -9.09 -8.39
CA ILE A 450 24.76 -9.82 -7.18
C ILE A 450 25.84 -10.87 -7.50
N SER A 451 25.63 -11.65 -8.54
CA SER A 451 26.38 -12.88 -8.84
C SER A 451 27.46 -12.69 -9.90
N ASN A 452 27.30 -11.76 -10.84
CA ASN A 452 28.11 -11.70 -12.08
C ASN A 452 29.06 -10.49 -12.16
N GLY A 453 29.29 -9.78 -11.05
CA GLY A 453 30.25 -8.67 -10.99
C GLY A 453 29.86 -7.45 -11.84
N THR A 454 28.57 -7.29 -12.16
CA THR A 454 28.04 -6.14 -12.90
C THR A 454 27.14 -5.28 -12.01
N PRO A 455 27.70 -4.58 -11.00
CA PRO A 455 26.91 -3.91 -9.97
C PRO A 455 26.07 -2.77 -10.54
N LEU A 456 24.98 -2.46 -9.84
CA LEU A 456 24.11 -1.32 -10.13
C LEU A 456 24.43 -0.19 -9.17
N MET A 457 24.35 1.05 -9.66
CA MET A 457 24.34 2.25 -8.81
C MET A 457 23.00 2.94 -8.95
N THR A 458 22.39 3.35 -7.83
CA THR A 458 21.14 4.13 -7.88
C THR A 458 21.43 5.60 -8.22
N PRO A 459 20.47 6.33 -8.81
CA PRO A 459 20.66 7.78 -9.00
C PRO A 459 20.89 8.55 -7.70
N THR A 460 20.26 8.15 -6.60
CA THR A 460 20.46 8.76 -5.28
C THR A 460 21.90 8.59 -4.83
N GLU A 461 22.41 7.35 -4.85
CA GLU A 461 23.80 7.05 -4.50
C GLU A 461 24.79 7.83 -5.38
N LEU A 462 24.54 7.90 -6.69
CA LEU A 462 25.38 8.66 -7.61
C LEU A 462 25.43 10.15 -7.22
N ILE A 463 24.28 10.76 -6.96
CA ILE A 463 24.19 12.18 -6.60
C ILE A 463 24.90 12.44 -5.26
N GLU A 464 24.75 11.54 -4.28
CA GLU A 464 25.43 11.63 -2.99
C GLU A 464 26.97 11.55 -3.13
N ARG A 465 27.48 10.59 -3.93
CA ARG A 465 28.92 10.45 -4.20
C ARG A 465 29.48 11.64 -4.99
N GLN A 466 28.73 12.19 -5.94
CA GLN A 466 29.11 13.44 -6.61
C GLN A 466 29.17 14.61 -5.62
N ALA A 467 28.21 14.70 -4.70
CA ALA A 467 28.15 15.77 -3.70
C ALA A 467 29.28 15.68 -2.66
N SER A 468 29.79 14.48 -2.36
CA SER A 468 30.97 14.30 -1.50
C SER A 468 32.29 14.68 -2.17
N GLY A 469 32.27 15.09 -3.44
CA GLY A 469 33.46 15.46 -4.21
C GLY A 469 34.24 14.24 -4.72
N GLU A 470 33.64 13.06 -4.74
CA GLU A 470 34.28 11.88 -5.31
C GLU A 470 34.49 12.06 -6.81
N GLN A 471 35.68 11.72 -7.29
CA GLN A 471 35.96 11.73 -8.72
C GLN A 471 35.32 10.51 -9.39
N LEU A 472 34.27 10.77 -10.18
CA LEU A 472 33.52 9.74 -10.90
C LEU A 472 33.59 9.94 -12.41
N GLN A 473 33.71 8.85 -13.15
CA GLN A 473 33.71 8.85 -14.62
C GLN A 473 32.35 8.40 -15.13
N ILE A 474 31.49 9.35 -15.52
CA ILE A 474 30.11 9.05 -15.91
C ILE A 474 30.00 9.03 -17.43
N ILE A 475 29.59 7.90 -18.02
CA ILE A 475 29.56 7.68 -19.46
C ILE A 475 28.12 7.55 -19.97
N ASP A 476 27.71 8.50 -20.82
CA ASP A 476 26.43 8.45 -21.53
C ASP A 476 26.58 7.73 -22.87
N THR A 477 25.90 6.58 -22.99
CA THR A 477 25.98 5.69 -24.15
C THR A 477 24.91 5.95 -25.22
N ARG A 478 24.09 6.99 -25.03
CA ARG A 478 22.96 7.31 -25.92
C ARG A 478 23.39 8.02 -27.20
N SER A 479 22.43 8.29 -28.08
CA SER A 479 22.69 9.15 -29.23
C SER A 479 22.92 10.60 -28.81
N LYS A 480 23.65 11.35 -29.63
CA LYS A 480 23.95 12.79 -29.39
C LYS A 480 22.68 13.61 -29.15
N LYS A 481 21.64 13.39 -29.96
CA LYS A 481 20.33 14.05 -29.81
C LYS A 481 19.71 13.83 -28.43
N GLN A 482 19.85 12.63 -27.85
CA GLN A 482 19.28 12.34 -26.52
C GLN A 482 20.11 12.95 -25.40
N TYR A 483 21.44 12.94 -25.53
CA TYR A 483 22.38 13.58 -24.60
C TYR A 483 22.14 15.09 -24.51
N GLU A 484 21.96 15.75 -25.65
CA GLU A 484 21.73 17.21 -25.74
C GLU A 484 20.39 17.65 -25.11
N ILE A 485 19.38 16.79 -25.05
CA ILE A 485 18.08 17.10 -24.41
C ILE A 485 18.22 17.10 -22.88
N SER A 486 18.86 16.08 -22.33
CA SER A 486 19.13 15.96 -20.89
C SER A 486 20.18 14.90 -20.68
N CYS A 487 21.03 15.05 -19.66
CA CYS A 487 22.02 14.06 -19.27
C CYS A 487 22.22 14.05 -17.76
N VAL A 488 22.90 13.02 -17.27
CA VAL A 488 23.46 12.99 -15.91
C VAL A 488 24.52 14.09 -15.80
N LYS A 489 24.51 14.83 -14.69
CA LYS A 489 25.42 15.96 -14.49
C LYS A 489 26.88 15.50 -14.58
N GLY A 490 27.66 16.14 -15.45
CA GLY A 490 29.08 15.82 -15.64
C GLY A 490 29.34 14.58 -16.51
N ALA A 491 28.34 14.06 -17.21
CA ALA A 491 28.52 12.90 -18.09
C ALA A 491 29.37 13.23 -19.32
N ILE A 492 30.23 12.28 -19.70
CA ILE A 492 30.99 12.24 -20.95
C ILE A 492 30.15 11.47 -21.97
N HIS A 493 29.91 12.07 -23.14
CA HIS A 493 29.11 11.44 -24.19
C HIS A 493 29.97 10.53 -25.07
N ILE A 494 29.73 9.22 -24.97
CA ILE A 494 30.37 8.18 -25.79
C ILE A 494 29.30 7.14 -26.18
N PRO A 495 28.67 7.28 -27.36
CA PRO A 495 27.69 6.31 -27.84
C PRO A 495 28.19 4.86 -27.76
N LEU A 496 27.29 3.90 -27.46
CA LEU A 496 27.70 2.49 -27.32
C LEU A 496 28.48 1.95 -28.53
N ALA A 497 28.15 2.40 -29.73
CA ALA A 497 28.83 1.97 -30.96
C ALA A 497 30.30 2.40 -30.99
N GLU A 498 30.65 3.51 -30.33
CA GLU A 498 31.98 4.12 -30.35
C GLU A 498 32.84 3.72 -29.14
N ILE A 499 32.24 3.14 -28.10
CA ILE A 499 32.93 2.93 -26.82
C ILE A 499 34.17 2.05 -26.92
N ARG A 500 34.17 1.07 -27.84
CA ARG A 500 35.31 0.16 -28.05
C ARG A 500 36.51 0.90 -28.63
N ASP A 501 36.26 1.81 -29.56
CA ASP A 501 37.31 2.58 -30.23
C ASP A 501 37.83 3.72 -29.33
N ARG A 502 36.99 4.17 -28.40
CA ARG A 502 37.26 5.33 -27.52
C ARG A 502 37.62 4.94 -26.09
N VAL A 503 37.83 3.64 -25.81
CA VAL A 503 38.14 3.17 -24.45
C VAL A 503 39.44 3.75 -23.89
N ALA A 504 40.38 4.09 -24.77
CA ALA A 504 41.66 4.70 -24.40
C ALA A 504 41.53 6.14 -23.88
N GLU A 505 40.38 6.79 -24.07
CA GLU A 505 40.09 8.14 -23.53
C GLU A 505 39.75 8.10 -22.03
N LEU A 506 39.54 6.91 -21.46
CA LEU A 506 38.97 6.70 -20.14
C LEU A 506 40.01 6.12 -19.16
N ASP A 507 39.92 6.51 -17.88
CA ASP A 507 40.79 5.97 -16.83
C ASP A 507 40.20 4.67 -16.23
N LYS A 508 40.98 3.58 -16.30
CA LYS A 508 40.60 2.25 -15.79
C LYS A 508 40.56 2.17 -14.26
N ASN A 509 41.18 3.11 -13.56
CA ASN A 509 41.26 3.16 -12.10
C ASN A 509 40.21 4.08 -11.47
N VAL A 510 39.50 4.88 -12.27
CA VAL A 510 38.42 5.74 -11.78
C VAL A 510 37.11 4.97 -11.82
N THR A 511 36.35 5.07 -10.72
CA THR A 511 35.00 4.51 -10.62
C THR A 511 34.13 5.01 -11.77
N THR A 512 33.69 4.08 -12.61
CA THR A 512 33.00 4.40 -13.85
C THR A 512 31.52 4.04 -13.75
N ILE A 513 30.64 4.95 -14.16
CA ILE A 513 29.20 4.73 -14.20
C ILE A 513 28.74 4.86 -15.64
N THR A 514 28.22 3.78 -16.19
CA THR A 514 27.67 3.76 -17.55
C THR A 514 26.15 3.86 -17.50
N TYR A 515 25.55 4.56 -18.46
CA TYR A 515 24.09 4.61 -18.55
C TYR A 515 23.58 4.81 -19.97
N CYS A 516 22.30 4.49 -20.14
CA CYS A 516 21.49 4.93 -21.28
C CYS A 516 20.14 5.46 -20.77
N ASN A 517 19.08 5.48 -21.58
CA ASN A 517 17.78 5.99 -21.10
C ASN A 517 17.16 5.13 -19.99
N LYS A 518 17.34 3.80 -20.05
CA LYS A 518 16.65 2.83 -19.18
C LYS A 518 17.59 1.73 -18.63
N GLY A 519 18.89 1.87 -18.78
CA GLY A 519 19.92 0.94 -18.26
C GLY A 519 20.30 -0.25 -19.16
N VAL A 520 19.60 -0.53 -20.27
CA VAL A 520 19.89 -1.70 -21.14
C VAL A 520 21.25 -1.55 -21.86
N THR A 521 21.38 -0.50 -22.66
CA THR A 521 22.62 -0.17 -23.40
C THR A 521 23.76 0.21 -22.45
N GLY A 522 23.43 0.81 -21.29
CA GLY A 522 24.39 1.07 -20.23
C GLY A 522 25.05 -0.22 -19.71
N ASN A 523 24.26 -1.27 -19.46
CA ASN A 523 24.82 -2.58 -19.08
C ASN A 523 25.75 -3.18 -20.15
N ALA A 524 25.43 -3.02 -21.44
CA ALA A 524 26.33 -3.46 -22.50
C ALA A 524 27.68 -2.71 -22.46
N ALA A 525 27.66 -1.40 -22.23
CA ALA A 525 28.88 -0.62 -22.03
C ALA A 525 29.65 -1.03 -20.78
N GLN A 526 28.97 -1.25 -19.65
CA GLN A 526 29.57 -1.78 -18.42
C GLN A 526 30.37 -3.05 -18.71
N ASN A 527 29.76 -4.01 -19.40
CA ASN A 527 30.42 -5.28 -19.73
C ASN A 527 31.63 -5.10 -20.65
N ILE A 528 31.56 -4.17 -21.61
CA ILE A 528 32.72 -3.84 -22.46
C ILE A 528 33.86 -3.30 -21.59
N LEU A 529 33.59 -2.32 -20.73
CA LEU A 529 34.62 -1.71 -19.88
C LEU A 529 35.22 -2.71 -18.88
N LEU A 530 34.41 -3.57 -18.27
CA LEU A 530 34.91 -4.63 -17.38
C LEU A 530 35.87 -5.58 -18.13
N ASN A 531 35.52 -6.01 -19.35
CA ASN A 531 36.38 -6.85 -20.18
C ASN A 531 37.67 -6.14 -20.62
N GLU A 532 37.64 -4.81 -20.72
CA GLU A 532 38.81 -3.97 -21.00
C GLU A 532 39.66 -3.68 -19.74
N GLY A 533 39.32 -4.28 -18.59
CA GLY A 533 40.11 -4.21 -17.37
C GLY A 533 39.87 -2.99 -16.49
N PHE A 534 38.69 -2.35 -16.60
CA PHE A 534 38.25 -1.34 -15.64
C PHE A 534 37.93 -2.00 -14.29
N LYS A 535 38.39 -1.39 -13.20
CA LYS A 535 38.33 -2.02 -11.86
C LYS A 535 36.94 -1.96 -11.22
N GLU A 536 36.25 -0.84 -11.39
CA GLU A 536 34.97 -0.58 -10.74
C GLU A 536 34.02 0.10 -11.74
N VAL A 537 33.06 -0.67 -12.27
CA VAL A 537 32.11 -0.19 -13.28
C VAL A 537 30.69 -0.52 -12.86
N TYR A 538 29.87 0.51 -12.69
CA TYR A 538 28.44 0.40 -12.41
C TYR A 538 27.61 0.70 -13.66
N ASN A 539 26.41 0.12 -13.70
CA ASN A 539 25.35 0.57 -14.58
C ASN A 539 24.34 1.39 -13.76
N LEU A 540 23.95 2.56 -14.26
CA LEU A 540 22.99 3.42 -13.57
C LEU A 540 21.59 2.83 -13.62
N SER A 541 21.07 2.48 -12.44
CA SER A 541 19.78 1.84 -12.25
C SER A 541 18.63 2.72 -12.77
N GLY A 542 17.90 2.23 -13.77
CA GLY A 542 16.84 2.97 -14.48
C GLY A 542 17.33 4.03 -15.47
N GLY A 543 18.65 4.22 -15.62
CA GLY A 543 19.26 5.13 -16.58
C GLY A 543 18.90 6.60 -16.40
N ASN A 544 19.11 7.40 -17.46
CA ASN A 544 18.83 8.84 -17.46
C ASN A 544 17.38 9.15 -17.10
N LYS A 545 16.41 8.36 -17.60
CA LYS A 545 14.99 8.64 -17.36
C LYS A 545 14.66 8.59 -15.87
N ASN A 546 15.21 7.62 -15.14
CA ASN A 546 15.06 7.56 -13.69
C ASN A 546 15.85 8.68 -13.01
N TYR A 547 17.11 8.91 -13.41
CA TYR A 547 17.94 9.97 -12.84
C TYR A 547 17.28 11.35 -12.89
N GLN A 548 16.69 11.75 -14.01
CA GLN A 548 16.04 13.07 -14.12
C GLN A 548 14.90 13.23 -13.11
N ILE A 549 14.16 12.16 -12.84
CA ILE A 549 13.05 12.18 -11.88
C ILE A 549 13.57 12.27 -10.44
N ILE A 550 14.63 11.52 -10.12
CA ILE A 550 15.28 11.58 -8.80
C ILE A 550 15.93 12.97 -8.58
N ALA A 551 16.61 13.51 -9.59
CA ALA A 551 17.21 14.83 -9.50
C ALA A 551 16.16 15.93 -9.27
N GLN A 552 15.02 15.85 -9.96
CA GLN A 552 13.90 16.77 -9.72
C GLN A 552 13.32 16.62 -8.32
N MET A 553 13.13 15.39 -7.84
CA MET A 553 12.66 15.13 -6.48
C MET A 553 13.59 15.75 -5.44
N LEU A 554 14.89 15.51 -5.56
CA LEU A 554 15.90 16.03 -4.62
C LEU A 554 16.04 17.55 -4.68
N ALA A 555 15.73 18.19 -5.81
CA ALA A 555 15.71 19.64 -5.95
C ALA A 555 14.40 20.29 -5.44
N SER A 556 13.33 19.50 -5.26
CA SER A 556 12.02 19.96 -4.79
C SER A 556 11.86 19.87 -3.26
N ASN A 557 12.73 19.12 -2.58
CA ASN A 557 12.84 19.02 -1.13
C ASN A 557 13.89 20.01 -0.60
#